data_AF-D9VQM1-F1
#
_entry.id   AF-D9VQM1-F1
#
_cell.length_a   1.000
_cell.length_b   1.000
_cell.length_c   1.000
_cell.angle_alpha   90.00
_cell.angle_beta   90.00
_cell.angle_gamma   90.00
#
_symmetry.space_group_name_H-M   'P 1'
#
loop_
_entity.id
_entity.type
_entity.pdbx_description
1 polymer ?
#
loop_
_entity_poly.entity_id
_entity_poly.type
_entity_poly.pdbx_seq_one_letter_code
_entity_poly.pdbx_strand_id
1 'polypeptide(L)'
;MAAAVTAALSQDATVVLLTPVVLATSARLGARPRPHVYATAHLANSASLLLPVSNLTNLLAFAASGLTFTRFAALMAAPWAVAIAVEYAVFRRFFRADLAAPPEHVPGAAEPAPVPRFALVVLVLTLAGFAVASLAEASPAWAALAGAVVLGVRALRRRETTPRRLVASTAPAFCLFVLALGVVVRAVVAHGLGDGLEWLLPDGDALPALLAVAGVAAVLANLINNLPAVLALLPLAAPGGPGVVLAVLIGVNIGPNLTYVGSLATLLWRRLLHAHGEDVRLGDFTRLGLLTTPVSLAAAVTALWAGLRLIGG
;
A
#
# COMPACT_ATOMS: atom_id res chain seq x y z
N MET A 1 9.16 -3.03 -11.39
CA MET A 1 7.83 -3.46 -11.88
C MET A 1 6.81 -3.54 -10.75
N ALA A 2 7.03 -4.32 -9.69
CA ALA A 2 6.09 -4.41 -8.55
C ALA A 2 5.72 -3.03 -7.97
N ALA A 3 6.68 -2.13 -7.77
CA ALA A 3 6.40 -0.77 -7.29
C ALA A 3 5.50 0.07 -8.22
N ALA A 4 5.71 0.01 -9.53
CA ALA A 4 4.87 0.73 -10.50
C ALA A 4 3.47 0.11 -10.61
N VAL A 5 3.36 -1.21 -10.48
CA VAL A 5 2.09 -1.93 -10.47
C VAL A 5 1.33 -1.66 -9.17
N THR A 6 1.99 -1.63 -8.02
CA THR A 6 1.39 -1.31 -6.70
C THR A 6 1.01 0.16 -6.58
N ALA A 7 1.79 1.06 -7.18
CA ALA A 7 1.38 2.45 -7.25
C ALA A 7 0.08 2.60 -8.07
N ALA A 8 -0.12 1.77 -9.10
CA ALA A 8 -1.27 1.84 -10.00
C ALA A 8 -2.46 0.94 -9.61
N LEU A 9 -2.24 -0.13 -8.83
CA LEU A 9 -3.22 -1.11 -8.36
C LEU A 9 -3.35 -1.03 -6.83
N SER A 10 -4.49 -1.47 -6.29
CA SER A 10 -4.64 -1.60 -4.84
C SER A 10 -3.56 -2.55 -4.26
N GLN A 11 -3.07 -2.26 -3.06
CA GLN A 11 -2.12 -3.06 -2.30
C GLN A 11 -2.52 -4.55 -2.23
N ASP A 12 -3.78 -4.83 -1.90
CA ASP A 12 -4.27 -6.22 -1.80
C ASP A 12 -4.34 -6.88 -3.19
N ALA A 13 -4.80 -6.13 -4.20
CA ALA A 13 -4.84 -6.60 -5.58
C ALA A 13 -3.44 -6.91 -6.11
N THR A 14 -2.45 -6.10 -5.74
CA THR A 14 -1.04 -6.30 -6.08
C THR A 14 -0.54 -7.62 -5.50
N VAL A 15 -0.75 -7.87 -4.21
CA VAL A 15 -0.34 -9.14 -3.60
C VAL A 15 -0.99 -10.33 -4.30
N VAL A 16 -2.30 -10.27 -4.53
CA VAL A 16 -3.05 -11.39 -5.11
C VAL A 16 -2.67 -11.66 -6.57
N LEU A 17 -2.41 -10.61 -7.36
CA LEU A 17 -2.11 -10.74 -8.78
C LEU A 17 -0.62 -10.94 -9.05
N LEU A 18 0.26 -10.23 -8.35
CA LEU A 18 1.70 -10.28 -8.60
C LEU A 18 2.37 -11.50 -7.99
N THR A 19 1.94 -11.99 -6.83
CA THR A 19 2.57 -13.16 -6.20
C THR A 19 2.61 -14.38 -7.14
N PRO A 20 1.50 -14.83 -7.76
CA PRO A 20 1.55 -15.96 -8.69
C PRO A 20 2.36 -15.66 -9.96
N VAL A 21 2.31 -14.41 -10.46
CA VAL A 21 3.11 -13.99 -11.63
C VAL A 21 4.61 -14.04 -11.30
N VAL A 22 5.01 -13.61 -10.11
CA VAL A 22 6.39 -13.63 -9.64
C VAL A 22 6.89 -15.05 -9.43
N LEU A 23 6.07 -15.94 -8.85
CA LEU A 23 6.39 -17.36 -8.74
C LEU A 23 6.59 -17.99 -10.12
N ALA A 24 5.64 -17.79 -11.03
CA ALA A 24 5.72 -18.32 -12.39
C ALA A 24 6.94 -17.76 -13.16
N THR A 25 7.24 -16.47 -12.99
CA THR A 25 8.40 -15.84 -13.65
C THR A 25 9.73 -16.33 -13.06
N SER A 26 9.80 -16.51 -11.74
CA SER A 26 11.00 -17.04 -11.07
C SER A 26 11.28 -18.47 -11.53
N ALA A 27 10.24 -19.31 -11.58
CA ALA A 27 10.33 -20.67 -12.11
C ALA A 27 10.77 -20.70 -13.58
N ARG A 28 10.24 -19.80 -14.43
CA ARG A 28 10.67 -19.67 -15.84
C ARG A 28 12.12 -19.27 -16.00
N LEU A 29 12.61 -18.38 -15.14
CA LEU A 29 13.98 -17.87 -15.20
C LEU A 29 14.97 -18.79 -14.49
N GLY A 30 14.53 -19.90 -13.89
CA GLY A 30 15.37 -20.74 -13.03
C GLY A 30 15.93 -19.99 -11.81
N ALA A 31 15.32 -18.85 -11.46
CA ALA A 31 15.74 -18.00 -10.36
C ALA A 31 15.10 -18.48 -9.07
N ARG A 32 15.82 -18.37 -7.96
CA ARG A 32 15.26 -18.70 -6.64
C ARG A 32 14.07 -17.77 -6.34
N PRO A 33 12.87 -18.30 -6.03
CA PRO A 33 11.66 -17.48 -5.89
C PRO A 33 11.68 -16.60 -4.63
N ARG A 34 12.41 -17.03 -3.60
CA ARG A 34 12.46 -16.42 -2.28
C ARG A 34 12.70 -14.89 -2.28
N PRO A 35 13.76 -14.32 -2.88
CA PRO A 35 13.96 -12.86 -2.93
C PRO A 35 12.78 -12.11 -3.57
N HIS A 36 12.21 -12.65 -4.64
CA HIS A 36 11.16 -11.98 -5.41
C HIS A 36 9.81 -12.02 -4.69
N VAL A 37 9.50 -13.14 -4.05
CA VAL A 37 8.26 -13.36 -3.31
C VAL A 37 8.19 -12.49 -2.06
N TYR A 38 9.28 -12.40 -1.27
CA TYR A 38 9.35 -11.50 -0.12
C TYR A 38 9.30 -10.03 -0.55
N ALA A 39 9.95 -9.69 -1.68
CA ALA A 39 9.94 -8.32 -2.20
C ALA A 39 8.52 -7.91 -2.60
N THR A 40 7.71 -8.83 -3.13
CA THR A 40 6.33 -8.55 -3.51
C THR A 40 5.47 -8.17 -2.30
N ALA A 41 5.65 -8.83 -1.15
CA ALA A 41 4.93 -8.47 0.07
C ALA A 41 5.38 -7.11 0.64
N HIS A 42 6.70 -6.91 0.79
CA HIS A 42 7.21 -5.67 1.37
C HIS A 42 6.92 -4.45 0.49
N LEU A 43 7.16 -4.58 -0.82
CA LEU A 43 6.89 -3.51 -1.77
C LEU A 43 5.40 -3.24 -1.91
N ALA A 44 4.50 -4.21 -1.71
CA ALA A 44 3.06 -3.93 -1.77
C ALA A 44 2.63 -2.90 -0.71
N ASN A 45 3.21 -3.00 0.49
CA ASN A 45 3.00 -2.09 1.61
C ASN A 45 3.65 -0.71 1.34
N SER A 46 4.92 -0.67 0.95
CA SER A 46 5.65 0.60 0.79
C SER A 46 5.37 1.33 -0.53
N ALA A 47 5.15 0.60 -1.63
CA ALA A 47 4.88 1.21 -2.93
C ALA A 47 3.44 1.71 -3.07
N SER A 48 2.52 1.30 -2.18
CA SER A 48 1.16 1.85 -2.16
C SER A 48 1.13 3.30 -1.65
N LEU A 49 2.19 3.82 -1.03
CA LEU A 49 2.22 5.18 -0.46
C LEU A 49 1.94 6.32 -1.46
N LEU A 50 2.25 6.13 -2.75
CA LEU A 50 2.29 7.23 -3.72
C LEU A 50 0.91 7.87 -3.97
N LEU A 51 -0.12 7.04 -4.19
CA LEU A 51 -1.43 7.52 -4.62
C LEU A 51 -2.52 7.17 -3.60
N PRO A 52 -3.55 8.03 -3.43
CA PRO A 52 -4.71 7.73 -2.59
C PRO A 52 -5.40 6.42 -2.97
N VAL A 53 -5.48 6.11 -4.27
CA VAL A 53 -6.22 4.93 -4.76
C VAL A 53 -5.48 3.60 -4.57
N SER A 54 -4.20 3.63 -4.19
CA SER A 54 -3.39 2.42 -4.05
C SER A 54 -3.71 1.63 -2.77
N ASN A 55 -4.40 2.22 -1.80
CA ASN A 55 -4.87 1.51 -0.60
C ASN A 55 -6.07 2.22 0.05
N LEU A 56 -6.94 1.47 0.73
CA LEU A 56 -8.02 2.02 1.53
C LEU A 56 -7.49 2.92 2.66
N THR A 57 -6.38 2.55 3.31
CA THR A 57 -5.74 3.39 4.34
C THR A 57 -5.37 4.77 3.78
N ASN A 58 -4.87 4.81 2.54
CA ASN A 58 -4.55 6.06 1.85
C ASN A 58 -5.81 6.87 1.50
N LEU A 59 -6.91 6.23 1.10
CA LEU A 59 -8.18 6.94 0.86
C LEU A 59 -8.71 7.59 2.14
N LEU A 60 -8.62 6.90 3.28
CA LEU A 60 -9.02 7.43 4.58
C LEU A 60 -8.13 8.60 5.00
N ALA A 61 -6.82 8.46 4.87
CA ALA A 61 -5.87 9.53 5.18
C ALA A 61 -6.03 10.73 4.22
N PHE A 62 -6.25 10.48 2.93
CA PHE A 62 -6.54 11.51 1.95
C PHE A 62 -7.77 12.34 2.35
N ALA A 63 -8.87 11.68 2.70
CA ALA A 63 -10.07 12.35 3.17
C ALA A 63 -9.85 13.14 4.47
N ALA A 64 -9.07 12.61 5.41
CA ALA A 64 -8.74 13.29 6.67
C ALA A 64 -7.73 14.45 6.50
N SER A 65 -6.89 14.41 5.47
CA SER A 65 -5.84 15.41 5.24
C SER A 65 -6.37 16.72 4.65
N GLY A 66 -7.53 16.71 4.00
CA GLY A 66 -8.04 17.87 3.25
C GLY A 66 -7.23 18.24 2.00
N LEU A 67 -6.23 17.42 1.61
CA LEU A 67 -5.39 17.66 0.44
C LEU A 67 -6.15 17.39 -0.86
N THR A 68 -5.75 18.09 -1.93
CA THR A 68 -6.13 17.68 -3.30
C THR A 68 -5.31 16.47 -3.73
N PHE A 69 -5.79 15.70 -4.72
CA PHE A 69 -5.11 14.48 -5.17
C PHE A 69 -3.67 14.75 -5.62
N THR A 70 -3.47 15.85 -6.36
CA THR A 70 -2.16 16.25 -6.88
C THR A 70 -1.22 16.66 -5.75
N ARG A 71 -1.73 17.36 -4.74
CA ARG A 71 -0.99 17.78 -3.56
C ARG A 71 -0.52 16.59 -2.72
N PHE A 72 -1.42 15.64 -2.48
CA PHE A 72 -1.09 14.38 -1.81
C PHE A 72 0.01 13.63 -2.58
N ALA A 73 -0.17 13.43 -3.89
CA ALA A 73 0.79 12.69 -4.70
C ALA A 73 2.17 13.37 -4.73
N ALA A 74 2.21 14.71 -4.81
CA ALA A 74 3.45 15.47 -4.78
C ALA A 74 4.19 15.32 -3.44
N LEU A 75 3.48 15.44 -2.31
CA LEU A 75 4.07 15.28 -0.98
C LEU A 75 4.53 13.84 -0.71
N MET A 76 3.83 12.85 -1.24
CA MET A 76 4.14 11.43 -1.06
C MET A 76 5.18 10.87 -2.05
N ALA A 77 5.47 11.58 -3.14
CA ALA A 77 6.41 11.12 -4.17
C ALA A 77 7.83 10.88 -3.64
N ALA A 78 8.37 11.83 -2.86
CA ALA A 78 9.70 11.68 -2.26
C ALA A 78 9.73 10.59 -1.17
N PRO A 79 8.80 10.55 -0.19
CA PRO A 79 8.67 9.44 0.76
C PRO A 79 8.61 8.06 0.08
N TRP A 80 7.80 7.94 -0.97
CA TRP A 80 7.63 6.72 -1.75
C TRP A 80 8.94 6.28 -2.43
N ALA A 81 9.60 7.19 -3.15
CA ALA A 81 10.84 6.89 -3.85
C ALA A 81 11.96 6.47 -2.89
N VAL A 82 12.07 7.16 -1.74
CA VAL A 82 13.05 6.84 -0.70
C VAL A 82 12.76 5.49 -0.05
N ALA A 83 11.50 5.21 0.31
CA ALA A 83 11.12 3.93 0.90
C ALA A 83 11.45 2.75 -0.03
N ILE A 84 11.14 2.87 -1.33
CA ILE A 84 11.48 1.86 -2.34
C ILE A 84 12.99 1.71 -2.49
N ALA A 85 13.75 2.81 -2.52
CA ALA A 85 15.19 2.76 -2.66
C ALA A 85 15.86 2.03 -1.47
N VAL A 86 15.42 2.32 -0.24
CA VAL A 86 15.90 1.66 0.97
C VAL A 86 15.56 0.16 0.94
N GLU A 87 14.30 -0.20 0.65
CA GLU A 87 13.91 -1.60 0.54
C GLU A 87 14.71 -2.33 -0.53
N TYR A 88 14.86 -1.74 -1.72
CA TYR A 88 15.66 -2.32 -2.79
C TYR A 88 17.11 -2.57 -2.36
N ALA A 89 17.75 -1.60 -1.71
CA ALA A 89 19.14 -1.70 -1.26
C ALA A 89 19.30 -2.82 -0.21
N VAL A 90 18.41 -2.86 0.79
CA VAL A 90 18.45 -3.89 1.85
C VAL A 90 18.17 -5.27 1.26
N PHE A 91 17.16 -5.42 0.40
CA PHE A 91 16.84 -6.69 -0.26
C PHE A 91 17.99 -7.19 -1.12
N ARG A 92 18.61 -6.32 -1.93
CA ARG A 92 19.81 -6.65 -2.73
C ARG A 92 20.95 -7.14 -1.85
N ARG A 93 21.15 -6.52 -0.69
CA ARG A 93 22.24 -6.88 0.23
C ARG A 93 21.96 -8.17 1.00
N PHE A 94 20.71 -8.38 1.44
CA PHE A 94 20.26 -9.53 2.21
C PHE A 94 20.24 -10.79 1.36
N PHE A 95 19.64 -10.72 0.17
CA PHE A 95 19.51 -11.84 -0.77
C PHE A 95 20.67 -11.92 -1.79
N ARG A 96 21.82 -11.28 -1.51
CA ARG A 96 22.96 -11.25 -2.45
C ARG A 96 23.38 -12.63 -2.96
N ALA A 97 23.29 -13.66 -2.12
CA ALA A 97 23.69 -15.02 -2.46
C ALA A 97 22.67 -15.70 -3.36
N ASP A 98 21.38 -15.44 -3.14
CA ASP A 98 20.30 -15.96 -3.97
C ASP A 98 20.24 -15.27 -5.33
N LEU A 99 20.57 -13.97 -5.38
CA LEU A 99 20.62 -13.18 -6.61
C LEU A 99 21.88 -13.44 -7.45
N ALA A 100 22.96 -13.94 -6.83
CA ALA A 100 24.21 -14.30 -7.52
C ALA A 100 24.22 -15.75 -8.02
N ALA A 101 23.22 -16.56 -7.64
CA ALA A 101 23.12 -17.94 -8.08
C ALA A 101 22.84 -17.98 -9.60
N PRO A 102 23.56 -18.84 -10.37
CA PRO A 102 23.27 -19.01 -11.79
C PRO A 102 21.83 -19.53 -11.95
N PRO A 103 21.05 -18.99 -12.91
CA PRO A 103 19.72 -19.52 -13.20
C PRO A 103 19.82 -20.98 -13.64
N GLU A 104 19.01 -21.85 -13.05
CA GLU A 104 18.87 -23.22 -13.53
C GLU A 104 18.13 -23.24 -14.88
N HIS A 105 18.64 -23.99 -15.85
CA HIS A 105 18.02 -24.03 -17.17
C HIS A 105 16.73 -24.84 -17.11
N VAL A 106 15.57 -24.18 -17.26
CA VAL A 106 14.25 -24.83 -17.27
C VAL A 106 13.69 -24.89 -18.70
N PRO A 107 13.55 -26.07 -19.32
CA PRO A 107 12.92 -26.21 -20.63
C PRO A 107 11.40 -26.00 -20.53
N GLY A 108 10.82 -25.27 -21.49
CA GLY A 108 9.36 -25.10 -21.62
C GLY A 108 8.83 -23.78 -21.09
N ALA A 109 9.27 -22.66 -21.69
CA ALA A 109 8.68 -21.35 -21.41
C ALA A 109 7.25 -21.27 -21.98
N ALA A 110 6.24 -21.17 -21.12
CA ALA A 110 4.89 -20.81 -21.55
C ALA A 110 4.88 -19.38 -22.12
N GLU A 111 4.09 -19.15 -23.17
CA GLU A 111 4.03 -17.85 -23.87
C GLU A 111 3.71 -16.67 -22.92
N PRO A 112 4.21 -15.45 -23.23
CA PRO A 112 3.85 -14.27 -22.48
C PRO A 112 2.34 -14.00 -22.60
N ALA A 113 1.66 -13.85 -21.48
CA ALA A 113 0.27 -13.39 -21.49
C ALA A 113 0.19 -11.98 -22.13
N PRO A 114 -0.78 -11.72 -23.02
CA PRO A 114 -0.89 -10.42 -23.66
C PRO A 114 -1.20 -9.31 -22.65
N VAL A 115 -0.47 -8.20 -22.74
CA VAL A 115 -0.69 -7.02 -21.90
C VAL A 115 -2.10 -6.47 -22.17
N PRO A 116 -2.93 -6.22 -21.14
CA PRO A 116 -4.29 -5.70 -21.33
C PRO A 116 -4.26 -4.20 -21.66
N ARG A 117 -3.81 -3.85 -22.86
CA ARG A 117 -3.56 -2.46 -23.33
C ARG A 117 -4.75 -1.55 -23.09
N PHE A 118 -5.96 -2.02 -23.33
CA PHE A 118 -7.18 -1.22 -23.11
C PHE A 118 -7.36 -0.85 -21.63
N ALA A 119 -7.20 -1.82 -20.72
CA ALA A 119 -7.34 -1.56 -19.29
C ALA A 119 -6.26 -0.59 -18.80
N LEU A 120 -5.03 -0.71 -19.32
CA LEU A 120 -3.93 0.20 -19.02
C LEU A 120 -4.25 1.64 -19.48
N VAL A 121 -4.78 1.81 -20.69
CA VAL A 121 -5.18 3.13 -21.20
C VAL A 121 -6.29 3.74 -20.34
N VAL A 122 -7.33 2.97 -20.01
CA VAL A 122 -8.41 3.48 -19.14
C VAL A 122 -7.86 3.85 -17.76
N LEU A 123 -6.96 3.04 -17.19
CA LEU A 123 -6.31 3.35 -15.91
C LEU A 123 -5.53 4.66 -15.97
N VAL A 124 -4.69 4.86 -16.99
CA VAL A 124 -3.95 6.13 -17.17
C VAL A 124 -4.90 7.31 -17.32
N LEU A 125 -5.98 7.16 -18.10
CA LEU A 125 -6.99 8.21 -18.26
C LEU A 125 -7.75 8.49 -16.96
N THR A 126 -8.05 7.47 -16.15
CA THR A 126 -8.66 7.64 -14.83
C THR A 126 -7.73 8.38 -13.87
N LEU A 127 -6.43 8.05 -13.86
CA LEU A 127 -5.42 8.75 -13.07
C LEU A 127 -5.27 10.22 -13.49
N ALA A 128 -5.24 10.49 -14.79
CA ALA A 128 -5.28 11.86 -15.32
C ALA A 128 -6.60 12.56 -14.93
N GLY A 129 -7.72 11.85 -14.97
CA GLY A 129 -9.02 12.32 -14.52
C GLY A 129 -9.05 12.71 -13.04
N PHE A 130 -8.30 12.04 -12.16
CA PHE A 130 -8.17 12.48 -10.76
C PHE A 130 -7.49 13.82 -10.62
N ALA A 131 -6.42 14.05 -11.40
CA ALA A 131 -5.74 15.34 -11.42
C ALA A 131 -6.67 16.44 -11.94
N VAL A 132 -7.39 16.19 -13.04
CA VAL A 132 -8.36 17.15 -13.60
C VAL A 132 -9.52 17.42 -12.65
N ALA A 133 -10.11 16.39 -12.05
CA ALA A 133 -11.19 16.54 -11.07
C ALA A 133 -10.73 17.39 -9.87
N SER A 134 -9.50 17.16 -9.40
CA SER A 134 -8.92 17.95 -8.31
C SER A 134 -8.70 19.42 -8.68
N LEU A 135 -8.30 19.72 -9.92
CA LEU A 135 -8.19 21.10 -10.40
C LEU A 135 -9.55 21.79 -10.53
N ALA A 136 -10.62 21.02 -10.74
CA ALA A 136 -11.99 21.50 -10.81
C ALA A 136 -12.73 21.46 -9.44
N GLU A 137 -12.01 21.21 -8.34
CA GLU A 137 -12.58 21.02 -6.99
C GLU A 137 -13.67 19.93 -6.91
N ALA A 138 -13.70 19.03 -7.90
CA ALA A 138 -14.62 17.92 -7.98
C ALA A 138 -14.03 16.68 -7.29
N SER A 139 -14.91 15.85 -6.72
CA SER A 139 -14.49 14.59 -6.11
C SER A 139 -13.80 13.67 -7.14
N PRO A 140 -12.58 13.16 -6.85
CA PRO A 140 -11.91 12.17 -7.69
C PRO A 140 -12.76 10.90 -7.92
N ALA A 141 -13.75 10.63 -7.06
CA ALA A 141 -14.66 9.49 -7.19
C ALA A 141 -15.39 9.45 -8.54
N TRP A 142 -15.68 10.60 -9.16
CA TRP A 142 -16.33 10.66 -10.47
C TRP A 142 -15.45 10.12 -11.59
N ALA A 143 -14.16 10.43 -11.59
CA ALA A 143 -13.21 9.87 -12.55
C ALA A 143 -13.03 8.36 -12.33
N ALA A 144 -13.06 7.91 -11.07
CA ALA A 144 -12.99 6.48 -10.72
C ALA A 144 -14.24 5.74 -11.27
N LEU A 145 -15.43 6.30 -11.03
CA LEU A 145 -16.69 5.77 -11.52
C LEU A 145 -16.73 5.71 -13.04
N ALA A 146 -16.29 6.77 -13.73
CA ALA A 146 -16.22 6.80 -15.18
C ALA A 146 -15.31 5.68 -15.73
N GLY A 147 -14.10 5.52 -15.16
CA GLY A 147 -13.18 4.44 -15.51
C GLY A 147 -13.78 3.05 -15.28
N ALA A 148 -14.41 2.84 -14.13
CA ALA A 148 -15.08 1.59 -13.78
C ALA A 148 -16.25 1.27 -14.73
N VAL A 149 -17.05 2.26 -15.09
CA VAL A 149 -18.17 2.11 -16.05
C VAL A 149 -17.64 1.77 -17.44
N VAL A 150 -16.59 2.45 -17.92
CA VAL A 150 -15.98 2.17 -19.23
C VAL A 150 -15.45 0.72 -19.29
N LEU A 151 -14.74 0.28 -18.25
CA LEU A 151 -14.25 -1.10 -18.15
C LEU A 151 -15.41 -2.11 -18.06
N GLY A 152 -16.38 -1.85 -17.17
CA GLY A 152 -17.52 -2.73 -16.93
C GLY A 152 -18.41 -2.91 -18.15
N VAL A 153 -18.77 -1.82 -18.83
CA VAL A 153 -19.61 -1.85 -20.04
C VAL A 153 -18.91 -2.61 -21.16
N ARG A 154 -17.60 -2.39 -21.37
CA ARG A 154 -16.85 -3.15 -22.38
C ARG A 154 -16.81 -4.63 -22.06
N ALA A 155 -16.51 -5.00 -20.82
CA ALA A 155 -16.45 -6.39 -20.38
C ALA A 155 -17.82 -7.10 -20.53
N LEU A 156 -18.92 -6.39 -20.24
CA LEU A 156 -20.28 -6.90 -20.46
C LEU A 156 -20.59 -7.09 -21.96
N ARG A 157 -20.25 -6.10 -22.81
CA ARG A 157 -20.44 -6.20 -24.27
C ARG A 157 -19.64 -7.34 -24.89
N ARG A 158 -18.44 -7.61 -24.37
CA ARG A 158 -17.59 -8.73 -24.80
C ARG A 158 -17.95 -10.07 -24.16
N ARG A 159 -18.96 -10.10 -23.27
CA ARG A 159 -19.37 -11.28 -22.50
C ARG A 159 -18.22 -11.89 -21.66
N GLU A 160 -17.26 -11.07 -21.27
CA GLU A 160 -16.14 -11.44 -20.39
C GLU A 160 -16.57 -11.43 -18.91
N THR A 161 -17.67 -10.74 -18.58
CA THR A 161 -18.23 -10.67 -17.22
C THR A 161 -19.77 -10.66 -17.24
N THR A 162 -20.37 -10.70 -16.05
CA THR A 162 -21.83 -10.58 -15.83
C THR A 162 -22.12 -9.45 -14.83
N PRO A 163 -23.34 -8.87 -14.81
CA PRO A 163 -23.68 -7.83 -13.84
C PRO A 163 -23.46 -8.28 -12.39
N ARG A 164 -23.80 -9.55 -12.09
CA ARG A 164 -23.57 -10.15 -10.77
C ARG A 164 -22.08 -10.20 -10.41
N ARG A 165 -21.21 -10.56 -11.36
CA ARG A 165 -19.76 -10.53 -11.15
C ARG A 165 -19.25 -9.12 -10.95
N LEU A 166 -19.77 -8.13 -11.68
CA LEU A 166 -19.39 -6.73 -11.53
C LEU A 166 -19.73 -6.19 -10.13
N VAL A 167 -20.94 -6.47 -9.63
CA VAL A 167 -21.34 -6.11 -8.26
C VAL A 167 -20.51 -6.87 -7.22
N ALA A 168 -20.20 -8.15 -7.44
CA ALA A 168 -19.32 -8.89 -6.54
C ALA A 168 -17.91 -8.27 -6.50
N SER A 169 -17.38 -7.78 -7.62
CA SER A 169 -16.08 -7.12 -7.71
C SER A 169 -15.99 -5.78 -6.97
N THR A 170 -17.10 -5.14 -6.61
CA THR A 170 -17.08 -3.95 -5.74
C THR A 170 -16.91 -4.31 -4.26
N ALA A 171 -16.89 -5.60 -3.93
CA ALA A 171 -16.72 -6.13 -2.58
C ALA A 171 -17.67 -5.50 -1.53
N PRO A 172 -19.01 -5.55 -1.72
CA PRO A 172 -19.96 -4.85 -0.84
C PRO A 172 -19.87 -5.29 0.63
N ALA A 173 -19.58 -6.57 0.88
CA ALA A 173 -19.37 -7.09 2.24
C ALA A 173 -18.11 -6.49 2.89
N PHE A 174 -17.05 -6.24 2.12
CA PHE A 174 -15.85 -5.57 2.61
C PHE A 174 -16.14 -4.09 2.95
N CYS A 175 -16.90 -3.39 2.11
CA CYS A 175 -17.35 -2.02 2.41
C CYS A 175 -18.18 -1.96 3.71
N LEU A 176 -19.11 -2.90 3.90
CA LEU A 176 -19.89 -3.01 5.13
C LEU A 176 -19.01 -3.31 6.34
N PHE A 177 -18.04 -4.22 6.18
CA PHE A 177 -17.06 -4.54 7.21
C PHE A 177 -16.24 -3.32 7.64
N VAL A 178 -15.70 -2.54 6.68
CA VAL A 178 -14.94 -1.31 6.97
C VAL A 178 -15.81 -0.30 7.73
N LEU A 179 -17.07 -0.15 7.33
CA LEU A 179 -18.01 0.75 8.01
C LEU A 179 -18.27 0.29 9.45
N ALA A 180 -18.56 -1.00 9.66
CA ALA A 180 -18.77 -1.56 10.98
C ALA A 180 -17.51 -1.44 11.86
N LEU A 181 -16.33 -1.72 11.29
CA LEU A 181 -15.05 -1.54 11.96
C LEU A 181 -14.82 -0.10 12.36
N GLY A 182 -15.13 0.87 11.50
CA GLY A 182 -15.05 2.29 11.82
C GLY A 182 -15.98 2.72 12.96
N VAL A 183 -17.15 2.10 13.11
CA VAL A 183 -18.04 2.31 14.27
C VAL A 183 -17.42 1.74 15.54
N VAL A 184 -16.90 0.51 15.48
CA VAL A 184 -16.26 -0.15 16.63
C VAL A 184 -15.01 0.61 17.10
N VAL A 185 -14.11 0.95 16.17
CA VAL A 185 -12.88 1.69 16.50
C VAL A 185 -13.22 3.04 17.11
N ARG A 186 -14.21 3.76 16.57
CA ARG A 186 -14.65 5.04 17.14
C ARG A 186 -15.17 4.90 18.57
N ALA A 187 -15.93 3.84 18.86
CA ALA A 187 -16.38 3.56 20.23
C ALA A 187 -15.19 3.29 21.16
N VAL A 188 -14.22 2.49 20.72
CA VAL A 188 -13.01 2.19 21.52
C VAL A 188 -12.16 3.44 21.77
N VAL A 189 -11.97 4.28 20.75
CA VAL A 189 -11.26 5.57 20.88
C VAL A 189 -11.96 6.48 21.88
N ALA A 190 -13.30 6.61 21.80
CA ALA A 190 -14.08 7.44 22.71
C ALA A 190 -14.14 6.92 24.16
N HIS A 191 -13.80 5.65 24.40
CA HIS A 191 -13.85 5.02 25.73
C HIS A 191 -12.45 4.69 26.30
N GLY A 192 -11.44 5.51 25.97
CA GLY A 192 -10.15 5.54 26.68
C GLY A 192 -8.92 5.22 25.84
N LEU A 193 -9.08 4.65 24.64
CA LEU A 193 -7.92 4.48 23.74
C LEU A 193 -7.44 5.84 23.19
N GLY A 194 -8.37 6.78 22.96
CA GLY A 194 -8.05 8.14 22.53
C GLY A 194 -7.10 8.84 23.48
N ASP A 195 -7.46 8.93 24.77
CA ASP A 195 -6.65 9.58 25.81
C ASP A 195 -5.22 9.03 25.87
N GLY A 196 -5.06 7.70 25.78
CA GLY A 196 -3.75 7.05 25.79
C GLY A 196 -2.93 7.34 24.53
N LEU A 197 -3.58 7.44 23.36
CA LEU A 197 -2.92 7.78 22.11
C LEU A 197 -2.57 9.26 22.04
N GLU A 198 -3.42 10.17 22.54
CA GLU A 198 -3.14 11.61 22.60
C GLU A 198 -1.87 11.89 23.41
N TRP A 199 -1.66 11.19 24.53
CA TRP A 199 -0.42 11.33 25.31
C TRP A 199 0.84 10.87 24.57
N LEU A 200 0.69 9.94 23.62
CA LEU A 200 1.80 9.38 22.84
C LEU A 200 2.08 10.16 21.56
N LEU A 201 1.11 10.92 21.06
CA LEU A 201 1.21 11.67 19.81
C LEU A 201 1.71 13.09 20.13
N PRO A 202 2.98 13.42 19.83
CA PRO A 202 3.49 14.76 20.08
C PRO A 202 2.84 15.78 19.16
N ASP A 203 2.69 17.00 19.67
CA ASP A 203 2.19 18.13 18.91
C ASP A 203 3.20 18.65 17.87
N GLY A 204 2.68 19.18 16.77
CA GLY A 204 3.42 19.95 15.78
C GLY A 204 3.98 19.15 14.59
N ASP A 205 4.63 19.88 13.68
CA ASP A 205 5.10 19.39 12.38
C ASP A 205 6.65 19.28 12.29
N ALA A 206 7.32 19.33 13.45
CA ALA A 206 8.76 19.16 13.53
C ALA A 206 9.14 17.71 13.20
N LEU A 207 10.33 17.50 12.62
CA LEU A 207 10.79 16.17 12.23
C LEU A 207 10.71 15.12 13.38
N PRO A 208 11.11 15.41 14.63
CA PRO A 208 10.97 14.45 15.72
C PRO A 208 9.52 14.08 16.02
N ALA A 209 8.60 15.05 15.92
CA ALA A 209 7.18 14.81 16.14
C ALA A 209 6.60 13.89 15.05
N LEU A 210 6.89 14.18 13.78
CA LEU A 210 6.45 13.33 12.66
C LEU A 210 7.04 11.91 12.72
N LEU A 211 8.31 11.77 13.16
CA LEU A 211 8.95 10.48 13.36
C LEU A 211 8.27 9.68 14.48
N ALA A 212 7.94 10.34 15.59
CA ALA A 212 7.23 9.71 16.71
C ALA A 212 5.82 9.27 16.29
N VAL A 213 5.06 10.13 15.62
CA VAL A 213 3.72 9.82 15.08
C VAL A 213 3.77 8.61 14.15
N ALA A 214 4.71 8.60 13.20
CA ALA A 214 4.87 7.49 12.27
C ALA A 214 5.32 6.19 12.98
N GLY A 215 6.14 6.31 14.02
CA GLY A 215 6.56 5.20 14.89
C GLY A 215 5.38 4.58 15.66
N VAL A 216 4.57 5.40 16.32
CA VAL A 216 3.34 4.96 17.01
C VAL A 216 2.39 4.28 16.04
N ALA A 217 2.18 4.87 14.85
CA ALA A 217 1.37 4.30 13.79
C ALA A 217 1.89 2.93 13.31
N ALA A 218 3.21 2.80 13.14
CA ALA A 218 3.84 1.53 12.76
C ALA A 218 3.68 0.44 13.83
N VAL A 219 3.84 0.80 15.11
CA VAL A 219 3.63 -0.13 16.23
C VAL A 219 2.18 -0.58 16.29
N LEU A 220 1.25 0.38 16.26
CA LEU A 220 -0.19 0.08 16.33
C LEU A 220 -0.64 -0.79 15.16
N ALA A 221 -0.15 -0.53 13.94
CA ALA A 221 -0.44 -1.36 12.77
C ALA A 221 0.02 -2.81 12.94
N ASN A 222 1.14 -3.08 13.64
CA ASN A 222 1.56 -4.45 13.94
C ASN A 222 0.76 -5.10 15.08
N LEU A 223 0.21 -4.32 16.00
CA LEU A 223 -0.59 -4.82 17.12
C LEU A 223 -2.01 -5.19 16.70
N ILE A 224 -2.66 -4.31 15.92
CA ILE A 224 -4.09 -4.44 15.60
C ILE A 224 -4.41 -4.47 14.10
N ASN A 225 -3.41 -4.45 13.22
CA ASN A 225 -3.51 -4.30 11.75
C ASN A 225 -3.62 -2.84 11.29
N ASN A 226 -3.17 -2.57 10.06
CA ASN A 226 -3.09 -1.21 9.50
C ASN A 226 -4.45 -0.49 9.36
N LEU A 227 -5.52 -1.20 9.04
CA LEU A 227 -6.86 -0.60 8.86
C LEU A 227 -7.47 -0.06 10.17
N PRO A 228 -7.61 -0.85 11.26
CA PRO A 228 -8.10 -0.30 12.52
C PRO A 228 -7.11 0.69 13.14
N ALA A 229 -5.79 0.54 12.94
CA ALA A 229 -4.80 1.51 13.39
C ALA A 229 -5.01 2.89 12.74
N VAL A 230 -5.20 2.95 11.42
CA VAL A 230 -5.44 4.24 10.73
C VAL A 230 -6.78 4.85 11.16
N LEU A 231 -7.83 4.05 11.36
CA LEU A 231 -9.13 4.51 11.85
C LEU A 231 -9.05 5.08 13.27
N ALA A 232 -8.15 4.56 14.11
CA ALA A 232 -7.95 5.05 15.47
C ALA A 232 -7.12 6.34 15.53
N LEU A 233 -6.11 6.46 14.66
CA LEU A 233 -5.14 7.55 14.69
C LEU A 233 -5.57 8.79 13.89
N LEU A 234 -6.31 8.63 12.78
CA LEU A 234 -6.69 9.77 11.94
C LEU A 234 -7.51 10.85 12.66
N PRO A 235 -8.51 10.52 13.51
CA PRO A 235 -9.25 11.54 14.25
C PRO A 235 -8.36 12.40 15.15
N LEU A 236 -7.29 11.82 15.69
CA LEU A 236 -6.31 12.49 16.56
C LEU A 236 -5.26 13.26 15.76
N ALA A 237 -4.88 12.76 14.58
CA ALA A 237 -3.88 13.35 13.71
C ALA A 237 -4.42 14.51 12.85
N ALA A 238 -5.70 14.48 12.47
CA ALA A 238 -6.29 15.47 11.57
C ALA A 238 -6.19 16.93 12.09
N PRO A 239 -6.40 17.22 13.39
CA PRO A 239 -6.19 18.56 13.95
C PRO A 239 -4.74 19.06 13.82
N GLY A 240 -3.75 18.16 13.80
CA GLY A 240 -2.34 18.47 13.60
C GLY A 240 -1.97 18.82 12.15
N GLY A 241 -2.92 18.72 11.21
CA GLY A 241 -2.77 19.09 9.82
C GLY A 241 -2.25 17.98 8.90
N PRO A 242 -2.12 18.29 7.59
CA PRO A 242 -1.82 17.27 6.57
C PRO A 242 -0.52 16.52 6.81
N GLY A 243 0.51 17.19 7.34
CA GLY A 243 1.80 16.56 7.63
C GLY A 243 1.72 15.42 8.65
N VAL A 244 0.94 15.61 9.73
CA VAL A 244 0.74 14.61 10.78
C VAL A 244 -0.08 13.43 10.23
N VAL A 245 -1.12 13.72 9.45
CA VAL A 245 -1.93 12.69 8.76
C VAL A 245 -1.08 11.83 7.82
N LEU A 246 -0.19 12.46 7.03
CA LEU A 246 0.71 11.74 6.13
C LEU A 246 1.78 10.95 6.91
N ALA A 247 2.25 11.44 8.07
CA ALA A 247 3.16 10.69 8.92
C ALA A 247 2.49 9.41 9.50
N VAL A 248 1.23 9.51 9.95
CA VAL A 248 0.42 8.34 10.31
C VAL A 248 0.33 7.38 9.13
N LEU A 249 0.06 7.90 7.93
CA LEU A 249 -0.08 7.08 6.73
C LEU A 249 1.20 6.31 6.39
N ILE A 250 2.36 6.96 6.47
CA ILE A 250 3.66 6.30 6.27
C ILE A 250 3.84 5.19 7.31
N GLY A 251 3.53 5.48 8.58
CA GLY A 251 3.62 4.50 9.67
C GLY A 251 2.75 3.27 9.47
N VAL A 252 1.46 3.44 9.18
CA VAL A 252 0.54 2.31 9.01
C VAL A 252 0.76 1.50 7.74
N ASN A 253 1.47 2.03 6.74
CA ASN A 253 1.79 1.30 5.50
C ASN A 253 3.19 0.67 5.53
N ILE A 254 4.22 1.35 6.03
CA ILE A 254 5.59 0.76 6.15
C ILE A 254 5.70 -0.15 7.39
N GLY A 255 5.02 0.21 8.48
CA GLY A 255 5.02 -0.56 9.74
C GLY A 255 4.72 -2.05 9.58
N PRO A 256 3.67 -2.44 8.83
CA PRO A 256 3.33 -3.83 8.56
C PRO A 256 4.43 -4.70 7.95
N ASN A 257 5.52 -4.13 7.45
CA ASN A 257 6.68 -4.91 7.00
C ASN A 257 7.49 -5.53 8.15
N LEU A 258 7.24 -5.15 9.41
CA LEU A 258 7.87 -5.77 10.60
C LEU A 258 7.31 -7.18 10.88
N THR A 259 6.00 -7.38 10.73
CA THR A 259 5.35 -8.65 11.04
C THR A 259 4.25 -8.98 10.03
N TYR A 260 4.10 -10.25 9.71
CA TYR A 260 3.13 -10.69 8.69
C TYR A 260 1.66 -10.43 9.08
N VAL A 261 1.37 -10.12 10.35
CA VAL A 261 0.01 -9.78 10.84
C VAL A 261 -0.32 -8.31 10.68
N GLY A 262 0.67 -7.46 10.37
CA GLY A 262 0.52 -6.02 10.35
C GLY A 262 -0.40 -5.49 9.25
N SER A 263 -0.63 -6.24 8.16
CA SER A 263 -1.63 -5.90 7.15
C SER A 263 -2.38 -7.11 6.63
N LEU A 264 -3.59 -6.88 6.13
CA LEU A 264 -4.36 -7.92 5.44
C LEU A 264 -3.60 -8.45 4.20
N ALA A 265 -2.89 -7.57 3.49
CA ALA A 265 -2.06 -7.92 2.34
C ALA A 265 -1.01 -9.00 2.68
N THR A 266 -0.28 -8.85 3.78
CA THR A 266 0.74 -9.83 4.20
C THR A 266 0.12 -11.16 4.66
N LEU A 267 -1.09 -11.13 5.22
CA LEU A 267 -1.86 -12.33 5.54
C LEU A 267 -2.32 -13.08 4.29
N LEU A 268 -2.83 -12.35 3.28
CA LEU A 268 -3.23 -12.90 1.99
C LEU A 268 -2.03 -13.50 1.24
N TRP A 269 -0.91 -12.78 1.23
CA TRP A 269 0.36 -13.24 0.67
C TRP A 269 0.78 -14.59 1.26
N ARG A 270 0.78 -14.71 2.59
CA ARG A 270 1.14 -15.97 3.26
C ARG A 270 0.20 -17.12 2.88
N ARG A 271 -1.12 -16.87 2.84
CA ARG A 271 -2.11 -17.88 2.43
C ARG A 271 -1.89 -18.33 0.99
N LEU A 272 -1.58 -17.40 0.08
CA LEU A 272 -1.30 -17.70 -1.33
C LEU A 272 -0.04 -18.55 -1.48
N LEU A 273 1.02 -18.27 -0.74
CA LEU A 273 2.26 -19.05 -0.81
C LEU A 273 2.09 -20.45 -0.28
N HIS A 274 1.40 -20.59 0.85
CA HIS A 274 1.08 -21.90 1.39
C HIS A 274 0.22 -22.74 0.41
N ALA A 275 -0.72 -22.10 -0.30
CA ALA A 275 -1.50 -22.76 -1.35
C ALA A 275 -0.68 -23.17 -2.58
N HIS A 276 0.49 -22.56 -2.81
CA HIS A 276 1.44 -22.92 -3.88
C HIS A 276 2.57 -23.83 -3.40
N GLY A 277 2.52 -24.34 -2.16
CA GLY A 277 3.53 -25.24 -1.60
C GLY A 277 4.84 -24.58 -1.20
N GLU A 278 4.88 -23.24 -1.12
CA GLU A 278 6.06 -22.47 -0.72
C GLU A 278 6.01 -22.20 0.80
N ASP A 279 6.92 -22.84 1.55
CA ASP A 279 7.04 -22.62 2.99
C ASP A 279 7.94 -21.43 3.31
N VAL A 280 7.28 -20.33 3.71
CA VAL A 280 7.94 -19.10 4.13
C VAL A 280 8.31 -19.17 5.61
N ARG A 281 9.60 -19.02 5.91
CA ARG A 281 10.05 -18.86 7.29
C ARG A 281 9.68 -17.47 7.80
N LEU A 282 8.78 -17.43 8.80
CA LEU A 282 8.34 -16.19 9.44
C LEU A 282 9.50 -15.39 10.06
N GLY A 283 10.50 -16.09 10.61
CA GLY A 283 11.70 -15.45 11.16
C GLY A 283 12.50 -14.66 10.13
N ASP A 284 12.54 -15.11 8.87
CA ASP A 284 13.22 -14.36 7.81
C ASP A 284 12.43 -13.12 7.41
N PHE A 285 11.09 -13.20 7.43
CA PHE A 285 10.23 -12.05 7.16
C PHE A 285 10.44 -10.96 8.21
N THR A 286 10.36 -11.33 9.49
CA THR A 286 10.56 -10.37 10.59
C THR A 286 11.99 -9.85 10.63
N ARG A 287 13.01 -10.69 10.39
CA ARG A 287 14.40 -10.22 10.33
C ARG A 287 14.61 -9.22 9.21
N LEU A 288 14.01 -9.45 8.04
CA LEU A 288 14.07 -8.51 6.94
C LEU A 288 13.32 -7.23 7.26
N GLY A 289 12.13 -7.34 7.85
CA GLY A 289 11.35 -6.22 8.38
C GLY A 289 12.11 -5.35 9.37
N LEU A 290 12.83 -5.94 10.31
CA LEU A 290 13.67 -5.21 11.28
C LEU A 290 14.81 -4.44 10.60
N LEU A 291 15.30 -4.90 9.44
CA LEU A 291 16.33 -4.20 8.68
C LEU A 291 15.75 -3.12 7.77
N THR A 292 14.56 -3.33 7.22
CA THR A 292 13.93 -2.39 6.27
C THR A 292 13.10 -1.32 6.97
N THR A 293 12.19 -1.71 7.86
CA THR A 293 11.13 -0.82 8.36
C THR A 293 11.67 0.38 9.12
N PRO A 294 12.58 0.26 10.10
CA PRO A 294 13.07 1.44 10.82
C PRO A 294 13.76 2.45 9.90
N VAL A 295 14.58 1.94 8.96
CA VAL A 295 15.34 2.77 8.02
C VAL A 295 14.40 3.42 7.00
N SER A 296 13.50 2.64 6.39
CA SER A 296 12.52 3.15 5.42
C SER A 296 11.56 4.15 6.07
N LEU A 297 11.09 3.88 7.29
CA LEU A 297 10.19 4.75 8.04
C LEU A 297 10.87 6.10 8.33
N ALA A 298 12.06 6.08 8.92
CA ALA A 298 12.80 7.29 9.23
C ALA A 298 13.14 8.11 7.97
N ALA A 299 13.60 7.44 6.91
CA ALA A 299 13.98 8.10 5.66
C ALA A 299 12.76 8.68 4.94
N ALA A 300 11.63 7.96 4.87
CA ALA A 300 10.41 8.43 4.25
C ALA A 300 9.78 9.60 5.00
N VAL A 301 9.75 9.56 6.34
CA VAL A 301 9.26 10.69 7.17
C VAL A 301 10.17 11.91 7.03
N THR A 302 11.49 11.71 6.95
CA THR A 302 12.43 12.81 6.70
C THR A 302 12.18 13.45 5.33
N ALA A 303 11.91 12.64 4.30
CA ALA A 303 11.55 13.12 2.97
C ALA A 303 10.21 13.88 2.98
N LEU A 304 9.22 13.40 3.74
CA LEU A 304 7.95 14.09 3.93
C LEU A 304 8.16 15.45 4.60
N TRP A 305 8.90 15.49 5.71
CA TRP A 305 9.22 16.73 6.42
C TRP A 305 9.90 17.75 5.50
N ALA A 306 10.89 17.32 4.71
CA ALA A 306 11.53 18.18 3.72
C ALA A 306 10.53 18.68 2.66
N GLY A 307 9.65 17.80 2.16
CA GLY A 307 8.59 18.16 1.23
C GLY A 307 7.60 19.19 1.79
N LEU A 308 7.19 19.05 3.05
CA LEU A 308 6.34 20.01 3.74
C LEU A 308 7.01 21.39 3.86
N ARG A 309 8.32 21.45 4.10
CA ARG A 309 9.08 22.72 4.18
C ARG A 309 9.28 23.39 2.82
N LEU A 310 9.39 22.60 1.74
CA LEU A 310 9.66 23.11 0.40
C LEU A 310 8.39 23.50 -0.36
N ILE A 311 7.34 22.69 -0.25
CA ILE A 311 6.13 22.83 -1.06
C ILE A 311 5.00 23.43 -0.21
N GLY A 312 4.99 23.21 1.12
CA GLY A 312 3.90 23.53 2.05
C GLY A 312 3.03 22.34 2.43
N GLY A 313 2.23 22.50 3.49
CA GLY A 313 1.17 21.57 3.89
C GLY A 313 -0.11 21.79 3.10
#